data_AF-A0AA95KBB7-F1
#
_entry.id   AF-A0AA95KBB7-F1
#
_cell.length_a   1.000
_cell.length_b   1.000
_cell.length_c   1.000
_cell.angle_alpha   90.00
_cell.angle_beta   90.00
_cell.angle_gamma   90.00
#
_symmetry.space_group_name_H-M   'P 1'
#
loop_
_entity.id
_entity.type
_entity.pdbx_description
1 polymer ?
#
loop_
_entity_poly.entity_id
_entity_poly.type
_entity_poly.pdbx_seq_one_letter_code
_entity_poly.pdbx_strand_id
1 'polypeptide(L)'
;MKIQIKDIKCGDVFYAVKIDGEFPLFNKFIALSHPTAKQVKVKKYKNGYSTTIQSRWYILFNDYQSAKNYWIENYLNTEITKTMEHVVYLQDQVTKLNSQDDLE
;
A
#
# COMPACT_ATOMS: atom_id res chain seq x y z
N MET A 1 -11.89 3.15 7.36
CA MET A 1 -11.41 1.94 8.08
C MET A 1 -10.87 0.93 7.05
N LYS A 2 -10.10 -0.09 7.45
CA LYS A 2 -9.72 -1.21 6.55
C LYS A 2 -10.84 -2.24 6.54
N ILE A 3 -11.19 -2.79 5.38
CA ILE A 3 -12.28 -3.77 5.21
C ILE A 3 -11.79 -5.05 4.54
N GLN A 4 -12.49 -6.17 4.75
CA GLN A 4 -12.21 -7.41 4.04
C GLN A 4 -13.11 -7.55 2.81
N ILE A 5 -12.63 -8.25 1.79
CA ILE A 5 -13.38 -8.44 0.55
C ILE A 5 -14.73 -9.14 0.76
N LYS A 6 -14.79 -10.05 1.74
CA LYS A 6 -16.00 -10.80 2.09
C LYS A 6 -17.10 -9.94 2.71
N ASP A 7 -16.74 -8.76 3.24
CA ASP A 7 -17.67 -7.86 3.92
C ASP A 7 -18.35 -6.88 2.94
N ILE A 8 -17.89 -6.85 1.68
CA ILE A 8 -18.40 -5.97 0.64
C ILE A 8 -19.76 -6.48 0.14
N LYS A 9 -20.71 -5.60 -0.12
CA LYS A 9 -22.00 -5.94 -0.73
C LYS A 9 -22.09 -5.40 -2.15
N CYS A 10 -22.96 -5.99 -2.96
CA CYS A 10 -23.26 -5.45 -4.28
C CYS A 10 -23.76 -4.00 -4.15
N GLY A 11 -23.18 -3.06 -4.90
CA GLY A 11 -23.47 -1.63 -4.82
C GLY A 11 -22.57 -0.84 -3.87
N ASP A 12 -21.80 -1.49 -2.99
CA ASP A 12 -20.91 -0.78 -2.07
C ASP A 12 -19.82 -0.01 -2.82
N VAL A 13 -19.53 1.18 -2.31
CA VAL A 13 -18.45 2.04 -2.80
C VAL A 13 -17.30 1.99 -1.81
N PHE A 14 -16.10 1.68 -2.30
CA PHE A 14 -14.91 1.54 -1.48
C PHE A 14 -13.65 1.97 -2.25
N TYR A 15 -12.55 2.11 -1.52
CA TYR A 15 -11.22 2.39 -2.06
C TYR A 15 -10.37 1.12 -2.01
N ALA A 16 -9.60 0.88 -3.06
CA ALA A 16 -8.63 -0.19 -3.11
C ALA A 16 -7.26 0.38 -3.50
N VAL A 17 -6.24 -0.02 -2.74
CA VAL A 17 -4.84 0.33 -2.98
C VAL A 17 -4.12 -0.94 -3.38
N LYS A 18 -3.42 -0.89 -4.51
CA LYS A 18 -2.63 -2.02 -4.98
C LYS A 18 -1.40 -2.21 -4.08
N ILE A 19 -1.06 -3.46 -3.78
CA ILE A 19 0.08 -3.77 -2.90
C ILE A 19 1.41 -3.62 -3.65
N ASP A 20 1.42 -3.77 -4.97
CA ASP A 20 2.58 -3.59 -5.82
C ASP A 20 2.69 -2.15 -6.36
N GLY A 21 3.92 -1.64 -6.40
CA GLY A 21 4.27 -0.33 -6.96
C GLY A 21 5.01 0.57 -5.98
N GLU A 22 5.76 1.54 -6.52
CA GLU A 22 6.52 2.52 -5.73
C GLU A 22 5.61 3.54 -5.02
N PHE A 23 4.45 3.86 -5.63
CA PHE A 23 3.50 4.84 -5.10
C PHE A 23 2.06 4.33 -5.10
N PRO A 24 1.27 4.57 -4.03
CA PRO A 24 -0.08 4.04 -3.91
C PRO A 24 -1.04 4.71 -4.89
N LEU A 25 -1.63 3.90 -5.75
CA LEU A 25 -2.77 4.33 -6.55
C LEU A 25 -4.06 4.04 -5.79
N PHE A 26 -4.65 5.10 -5.20
CA PHE A 26 -5.94 5.05 -4.52
C PHE A 26 -7.08 4.97 -5.54
N ASN A 27 -7.56 3.76 -5.83
CA ASN A 27 -8.63 3.55 -6.79
C ASN A 27 -9.97 3.46 -6.07
N LYS A 28 -10.94 4.29 -6.47
CA LYS A 28 -12.32 4.20 -5.98
C LYS A 28 -13.14 3.27 -6.87
N PHE A 29 -13.81 2.30 -6.26
CA PHE A 29 -14.58 1.26 -6.92
C PHE A 29 -16.02 1.21 -6.42
N ILE A 30 -16.92 0.72 -7.27
CA ILE A 30 -18.25 0.23 -6.89
C ILE A 30 -18.32 -1.28 -7.13
N ALA A 31 -18.82 -2.03 -6.16
CA ALA A 31 -19.04 -3.47 -6.28
C ALA A 31 -20.22 -3.75 -7.22
N LEU A 32 -20.00 -4.61 -8.21
CA LEU A 32 -21.01 -5.04 -9.19
C LEU A 32 -21.60 -6.43 -8.88
N SER A 33 -20.98 -7.15 -7.96
CA SER A 33 -21.41 -8.49 -7.57
C SER A 33 -21.29 -8.66 -6.07
N HIS A 34 -21.96 -9.68 -5.54
CA HIS A 34 -21.59 -10.23 -4.24
C HIS A 34 -20.13 -10.73 -4.31
N PRO A 35 -19.33 -10.48 -3.27
CA PRO A 35 -17.96 -10.97 -3.23
C PRO A 35 -17.97 -12.49 -3.03
N THR A 36 -16.94 -13.12 -3.56
CA THR A 36 -16.51 -14.43 -3.08
C THR A 36 -15.54 -14.24 -1.90
N ALA A 37 -15.08 -15.33 -1.29
CA ALA A 37 -14.09 -15.27 -0.21
C ALA A 37 -12.78 -14.51 -0.59
N LYS A 38 -12.44 -14.41 -1.89
CA LYS A 38 -11.15 -13.87 -2.35
C LYS A 38 -11.22 -12.79 -3.43
N GLN A 39 -12.37 -12.59 -4.07
CA GLN A 39 -12.51 -11.67 -5.18
C GLN A 39 -13.90 -11.04 -5.28
N VAL A 40 -13.97 -9.85 -5.86
CA VAL A 40 -15.21 -9.13 -6.14
C VAL A 40 -15.15 -8.46 -7.51
N LYS A 41 -16.24 -8.54 -8.27
CA LYS A 41 -16.36 -7.81 -9.54
C LYS A 41 -16.71 -6.36 -9.24
N VAL A 42 -15.96 -5.43 -9.82
CA VAL A 42 -16.04 -4.00 -9.53
C VAL A 42 -16.02 -3.18 -10.80
N LYS A 43 -16.41 -1.91 -10.70
CA LYS A 43 -16.21 -0.88 -11.72
C LYS A 43 -15.54 0.32 -11.09
N LYS A 44 -14.63 1.01 -11.79
CA LYS A 44 -14.10 2.29 -11.29
C LYS A 44 -15.25 3.29 -11.13
N TYR A 45 -15.28 3.97 -9.99
CA TYR A 45 -16.30 4.95 -9.67
C TYR A 45 -16.25 6.10 -10.69
N LYS A 46 -17.42 6.52 -11.19
CA LYS A 46 -17.62 7.56 -12.21
C LYS A 46 -17.13 7.31 -13.63
N ASN A 47 -16.19 6.40 -13.92
CA ASN A 47 -15.86 5.96 -15.30
C ASN A 47 -14.89 4.78 -15.27
N GLY A 48 -15.22 3.70 -16.00
CA GLY A 48 -14.30 2.60 -16.23
C GLY A 48 -14.97 1.29 -16.60
N TYR A 49 -14.17 0.36 -17.10
CA TYR A 49 -14.60 -1.01 -17.37
C TYR A 49 -14.81 -1.78 -16.07
N SER A 50 -15.67 -2.79 -16.12
CA SER A 50 -15.75 -3.73 -15.03
C SER A 50 -14.48 -4.58 -14.98
N THR A 51 -13.92 -4.78 -13.81
CA THR A 51 -12.78 -5.66 -13.57
C THR A 51 -13.06 -6.53 -12.35
N THR A 52 -12.21 -7.51 -12.08
CA THR A 52 -12.25 -8.32 -10.86
C THR A 52 -11.00 -8.02 -10.05
N ILE A 53 -11.20 -7.57 -8.81
CA ILE A 53 -10.10 -7.38 -7.88
C ILE A 53 -10.00 -8.60 -6.96
N GLN A 54 -8.78 -8.95 -6.59
CA GLN A 54 -8.49 -10.06 -5.67
C GLN A 54 -7.84 -9.53 -4.40
N SER A 55 -8.22 -10.09 -3.25
CA SER A 55 -7.71 -9.67 -1.94
C SER A 55 -6.18 -9.79 -1.79
N ARG A 56 -5.54 -10.68 -2.57
CA ARG A 56 -4.08 -10.85 -2.55
C ARG A 56 -3.30 -9.68 -3.17
N TRP A 57 -3.94 -8.86 -4.00
CA TRP A 57 -3.29 -7.77 -4.73
C TRP A 57 -3.69 -6.39 -4.21
N TYR A 58 -4.75 -6.32 -3.40
CA TYR A 58 -5.35 -5.06 -3.00
C TYR A 58 -5.65 -5.02 -1.51
N ILE A 59 -5.40 -3.88 -0.91
CA ILE A 59 -5.88 -3.53 0.43
C ILE A 59 -7.10 -2.62 0.27
N LEU A 60 -8.18 -2.94 0.98
CA LEU A 60 -9.49 -2.34 0.79
C LEU A 60 -9.85 -1.44 1.99
N PHE A 61 -10.49 -0.32 1.69
CA PHE A 61 -10.90 0.69 2.67
C PHE A 61 -12.27 1.25 2.33
N ASN A 62 -13.08 1.54 3.33
CA ASN A 62 -14.40 2.16 3.14
C ASN A 62 -14.30 3.67 2.79
N ASP A 63 -13.17 4.32 3.06
CA ASP A 63 -12.98 5.75 2.79
C ASP A 63 -11.54 6.09 2.41
N TYR A 64 -11.37 7.23 1.73
CA TYR A 64 -10.08 7.71 1.24
C TYR A 64 -9.12 8.05 2.38
N GLN A 65 -9.62 8.70 3.44
CA GLN A 65 -8.79 9.18 4.53
C GLN A 65 -8.09 8.01 5.25
N SER A 66 -8.80 6.90 5.43
CA SER A 66 -8.26 5.68 6.02
C SER A 66 -7.25 4.99 5.12
N ALA A 67 -7.51 4.96 3.80
CA ALA A 67 -6.55 4.44 2.83
C ALA A 67 -5.25 5.26 2.87
N LYS A 68 -5.38 6.59 2.88
CA LYS A 68 -4.27 7.54 2.96
C LYS A 68 -3.46 7.36 4.24
N ASN A 69 -4.13 7.36 5.41
CA ASN A 69 -3.47 7.21 6.70
C ASN A 69 -2.73 5.87 6.79
N TYR A 70 -3.36 4.78 6.37
CA TYR A 70 -2.72 3.46 6.35
C TYR A 70 -1.40 3.49 5.58
N TRP A 71 -1.39 4.10 4.39
CA TRP A 71 -0.19 4.15 3.57
C TRP A 71 0.91 5.04 4.16
N ILE A 72 0.54 6.20 4.71
CA ILE A 72 1.50 7.09 5.39
C ILE A 72 2.13 6.37 6.58
N GLU A 73 1.30 5.80 7.45
CA GLU A 73 1.74 5.24 8.73
C GLU A 73 2.51 3.92 8.57
N ASN A 74 2.09 3.05 7.64
CA ASN A 74 2.61 1.68 7.54
C ASN A 74 3.60 1.46 6.39
N TYR A 75 3.65 2.38 5.42
CA TYR A 75 4.57 2.26 4.29
C TYR A 75 5.58 3.41 4.30
N LEU A 76 5.12 4.66 4.11
CA LEU A 76 6.04 5.79 3.97
C LEU A 76 6.88 6.03 5.22
N ASN A 77 6.26 6.05 6.41
CA ASN A 77 7.00 6.23 7.66
C ASN A 77 7.96 5.06 7.93
N THR A 78 7.58 3.83 7.60
CA THR A 78 8.46 2.67 7.73
C THR A 78 9.67 2.75 6.80
N GLU A 79 9.46 3.15 5.54
CA GLU A 79 10.56 3.33 4.58
C GLU A 79 11.46 4.51 4.96
N ILE A 80 10.91 5.60 5.50
CA ILE A 80 11.69 6.70 6.08
C ILE A 80 12.59 6.16 7.20
N THR A 81 12.03 5.43 8.17
CA THR A 81 12.81 4.87 9.28
C THR A 81 13.92 3.94 8.79
N LYS A 82 13.63 2.98 7.91
CA LYS A 82 14.65 2.08 7.34
C LYS A 82 15.74 2.84 6.60
N THR A 83 15.36 3.88 5.85
CA THR A 83 16.33 4.70 5.12
C THR A 83 17.23 5.47 6.09
N MET A 84 16.67 6.01 7.17
CA MET A 84 17.45 6.69 8.21
C MET A 84 18.43 5.72 8.89
N GLU A 85 17.99 4.51 9.25
CA GLU A 85 18.87 3.47 9.80
C GLU A 85 20.01 3.11 8.84
N HIS A 86 19.70 3.02 7.54
CA HIS A 86 20.70 2.75 6.52
C HIS A 86 21.70 3.90 6.37
N VAL A 87 21.25 5.16 6.41
CA VAL A 87 22.15 6.32 6.40
C VAL A 87 23.10 6.29 7.60
N VAL A 88 22.60 5.99 8.80
CA VAL A 88 23.43 5.86 10.01
C VAL A 88 24.46 4.75 9.85
N TYR A 89 24.05 3.59 9.34
CA TYR A 89 24.98 2.50 9.04
C TYR A 89 26.08 2.91 8.07
N LEU A 90 25.74 3.57 6.96
CA LEU A 90 26.72 4.01 5.96
C LEU A 90 27.68 5.06 6.53
N GLN A 91 27.20 5.96 7.38
CA GLN A 91 28.05 6.92 8.07
C GLN A 91 29.08 6.22 8.97
N ASP A 92 28.67 5.20 9.73
CA ASP A 92 29.57 4.37 10.53
C ASP A 92 30.63 3.65 9.67
N GLN A 93 30.24 3.12 8.51
CA GLN A 93 31.19 2.51 7.57
C GLN A 93 32.22 3.53 7.06
N VAL A 94 31.79 4.76 6.71
CA VAL A 94 32.70 5.84 6.29
C VAL A 94 33.67 6.20 7.41
N THR A 95 33.19 6.33 8.66
CA THR A 95 34.06 6.60 9.81
C THR A 95 35.09 5.51 10.00
N LYS A 96 34.70 4.23 9.91
CA LYS A 96 35.62 3.10 10.03
C LYS A 96 36.71 3.13 8.97
N LEU A 97 36.34 3.34 7.71
CA LEU A 97 37.30 3.43 6.60
C LEU A 97 38.27 4.60 6.79
N ASN A 98 37.79 5.78 7.17
CA ASN A 98 38.66 6.93 7.40
C ASN A 98 39.57 6.79 8.63
N SER A 99 39.21 5.91 9.58
CA SER A 99 40.04 5.59 10.75
C SER A 99 41.02 4.43 10.52
N GLN A 100 40.89 3.74 9.38
CA GLN A 100 41.90 2.78 8.95
C GLN A 100 43.03 3.57 8.28
N ASP A 101 44.09 3.83 9.04
CA ASP A 101 45.36 4.23 8.45
C ASP A 101 45.91 3.04 7.64
N ASP A 102 46.37 3.32 6.42
CA ASP A 102 47.25 2.41 5.66
C ASP A 102 48.56 2.27 6.47
N LEU A 103 48.57 1.33 7.42
CA LEU A 103 49.80 0.94 8.11
C LEU A 103 50.67 0.15 7.12
N GLU A 104 51.63 0.86 6.51
CA GLU A 104 52.86 0.29 5.94
C GLU A 104 53.69 -0.48 6.98
#